data_AF-A0A368F9N1-F1
#
_entry.id   AF-A0A368F9N1-F1
#
_cell.length_a   1.000
_cell.length_b   1.000
_cell.length_c   1.000
_cell.angle_alpha   90.00
_cell.angle_beta   90.00
_cell.angle_gamma   90.00
#
_symmetry.space_group_name_H-M   'P 1'
#
loop_
_entity.id
_entity.type
_entity.pdbx_description
1 polymer ?
#
loop_
_entity_poly.entity_id
_entity_poly.type
_entity_poly.pdbx_seq_one_letter_code
_entity_poly.pdbx_strand_id
1 'polypeptide(L)'
;MKHIYGETEEHRCFLNICHCEHLPPPTDDIDEDELAARIDNGDLGYRIPVSIGELDSVVDSKNRNQPKIEVLVNSVFYGKRLAPPEANFFRHFFCMVVCDAIEEKHHLKLDPNKCIKLKNRTVMGSIEPMRITKRPVAPVIQKSHLHLVTFR
;
A
#
# COMPACT_ATOMS: atom_id res chain seq x y z
N MET A 1 -11.65 -1.24 -25.53
CA MET A 1 -12.87 -1.56 -24.77
C MET A 1 -12.43 -1.92 -23.36
N LYS A 2 -12.65 -1.04 -22.37
CA LYS A 2 -12.40 -1.34 -20.96
C LYS A 2 -13.70 -1.92 -20.40
N HIS A 3 -13.69 -3.15 -19.91
CA HIS A 3 -14.83 -3.68 -19.19
C HIS A 3 -15.01 -2.85 -17.92
N ILE A 4 -16.08 -2.05 -17.90
CA ILE A 4 -16.58 -1.35 -16.73
C ILE A 4 -17.18 -2.45 -15.84
N TYR A 5 -16.64 -2.60 -14.63
CA TYR A 5 -17.23 -3.46 -13.60
C TYR A 5 -18.71 -3.04 -13.43
N GLY A 6 -19.64 -3.97 -13.66
CA GLY A 6 -21.06 -3.69 -13.88
C GLY A 6 -21.77 -3.04 -12.69
N GLU A 7 -22.69 -2.13 -12.97
CA GLU A 7 -23.38 -1.26 -11.98
C GLU A 7 -24.38 -1.95 -11.03
N THR A 8 -24.46 -3.28 -10.95
CA THR A 8 -25.58 -3.93 -10.22
C THR A 8 -25.23 -5.14 -9.35
N GLU A 9 -23.97 -5.49 -9.13
CA GLU A 9 -23.59 -6.50 -8.13
C GLU A 9 -22.58 -5.94 -7.12
N GLU A 10 -22.61 -6.43 -5.87
CA GLU A 10 -21.57 -6.15 -4.87
C GLU A 10 -20.19 -6.56 -5.40
N HIS A 11 -19.52 -5.62 -6.07
CA HIS A 11 -18.15 -5.76 -6.51
C HIS A 11 -17.23 -5.59 -5.31
N ARG A 12 -16.33 -6.56 -5.12
CA ARG A 12 -15.37 -6.59 -4.03
C ARG A 12 -13.99 -6.44 -4.63
N CYS A 13 -13.16 -5.58 -4.06
CA CYS A 13 -11.74 -5.57 -4.38
C CYS A 13 -10.98 -6.33 -3.29
N PHE A 14 -10.18 -7.31 -3.69
CA PHE A 14 -9.33 -8.06 -2.78
C PHE A 14 -7.93 -7.46 -2.76
N LEU A 15 -7.46 -7.10 -1.56
CA LEU A 15 -6.10 -6.60 -1.36
C LEU A 15 -5.26 -7.66 -0.68
N ASN A 16 -4.19 -8.10 -1.34
CA ASN A 16 -3.18 -8.96 -0.72
C ASN A 16 -2.10 -8.07 -0.11
N ILE A 17 -2.09 -7.93 1.23
CA ILE A 17 -1.05 -7.16 1.92
C ILE A 17 0.19 -8.05 2.07
N CYS A 18 1.17 -7.81 1.22
CA CYS A 18 2.46 -8.49 1.19
C CYS A 18 3.52 -7.64 1.91
N HIS A 19 4.62 -8.26 2.33
CA HIS A 19 5.72 -7.53 2.94
C HIS A 19 7.10 -8.04 2.50
N CYS A 20 8.10 -7.16 2.49
CA CYS A 20 9.49 -7.50 2.19
C CYS A 20 10.48 -6.58 2.91
N GLU A 21 11.76 -6.95 2.93
CA GLU A 21 12.82 -6.13 3.55
C GLU A 21 13.41 -5.07 2.59
N HIS A 22 13.04 -5.11 1.31
CA HIS A 22 13.61 -4.24 0.28
C HIS A 22 12.94 -2.87 0.15
N LEU A 23 11.74 -2.69 0.71
CA LEU A 23 11.13 -1.39 0.88
C LEU A 23 11.66 -0.71 2.14
N PRO A 24 11.92 0.61 2.13
CA PRO A 24 12.25 1.32 3.36
C PRO A 24 11.06 1.27 4.34
N PRO A 25 11.28 1.14 5.65
CA PRO A 25 10.23 1.38 6.63
C PRO A 25 9.82 2.86 6.63
N PRO A 26 8.68 3.23 7.24
CA PRO A 26 8.38 4.62 7.58
C PRO A 26 9.56 5.28 8.33
N THR A 27 9.75 6.59 8.11
CA THR A 27 10.85 7.34 8.75
C THR A 27 10.71 7.38 10.27
N ASP A 28 9.48 7.54 10.75
CA ASP A 28 9.17 7.56 12.18
C ASP A 28 8.58 6.21 12.60
N ASP A 29 9.04 5.67 13.73
CA ASP A 29 8.45 4.46 14.33
C ASP A 29 7.45 4.84 15.42
N ILE A 30 6.25 5.27 15.01
CA ILE A 30 5.18 5.69 15.93
C ILE A 30 4.16 4.57 16.16
N ASP A 31 3.62 4.49 17.38
CA ASP A 31 2.54 3.57 17.72
C ASP A 31 1.15 4.18 17.49
N GLU A 32 0.10 3.47 17.92
CA GLU A 32 -1.28 3.92 17.72
C GLU A 32 -1.62 5.18 18.51
N ASP A 33 -1.12 5.30 19.74
CA ASP A 33 -1.36 6.45 20.61
C ASP A 33 -0.70 7.71 20.04
N GLU A 34 0.57 7.60 19.62
CA GLU A 34 1.30 8.70 18.98
C GLU A 34 0.69 9.08 17.63
N LEU A 35 0.27 8.10 16.81
CA LEU A 35 -0.43 8.37 15.54
C LEU A 35 -1.76 9.11 15.77
N ALA A 36 -2.54 8.69 16.78
CA ALA A 36 -3.79 9.37 17.13
C ALA A 36 -3.52 10.82 17.58
N ALA A 37 -2.54 11.03 18.46
CA ALA A 37 -2.14 12.35 18.90
C ALA A 37 -1.70 13.25 17.74
N ARG A 38 -0.94 12.73 16.77
CA ARG A 38 -0.57 13.49 15.56
C ARG A 38 -1.77 13.90 14.73
N ILE A 39 -2.72 13.00 14.52
CA ILE A 39 -3.97 13.28 13.78
C ILE A 39 -4.79 14.36 14.50
N ASP A 40 -4.95 14.26 15.82
CA ASP A 40 -5.69 15.24 16.63
C ASP A 40 -5.04 16.63 16.59
N ASN A 41 -3.70 16.66 16.54
CA ASN A 41 -2.91 17.89 16.38
C ASN A 41 -2.84 18.40 14.92
N GLY A 42 -3.46 17.69 13.97
CA GLY A 42 -3.47 18.05 12.55
C GLY A 42 -2.16 17.78 11.81
N ASP A 43 -1.25 17.00 12.37
CA ASP A 43 -0.02 16.57 11.69
C ASP A 43 -0.30 15.41 10.72
N LEU A 44 -0.29 15.73 9.42
CA LEU A 44 -0.45 14.77 8.32
C LEU A 44 0.90 14.31 7.72
N GLY A 45 2.01 14.53 8.45
CA GLY A 45 3.36 14.26 8.00
C GLY A 45 3.78 12.79 8.01
N TYR A 46 3.03 11.91 8.70
CA TYR A 46 3.36 10.49 8.76
C TYR A 46 3.14 9.79 7.41
N ARG A 47 4.21 9.25 6.82
CA ARG A 47 4.20 8.59 5.50
C ARG A 47 4.56 7.13 5.61
N ILE A 48 3.75 6.28 5.00
CA ILE A 48 4.01 4.84 4.87
C ILE A 48 4.47 4.53 3.44
N PRO A 49 5.72 4.10 3.22
CA PRO A 49 6.15 3.61 1.92
C PRO A 49 5.37 2.35 1.53
N VAL A 50 4.62 2.43 0.43
CA VAL A 50 3.86 1.32 -0.15
C VAL A 50 4.19 1.15 -1.62
N SER A 51 4.16 -0.08 -2.12
CA SER A 51 4.11 -0.36 -3.57
C SER A 51 2.76 -0.95 -3.89
N ILE A 52 2.00 -0.30 -4.77
CA ILE A 52 0.73 -0.82 -5.28
C ILE A 52 1.03 -1.63 -6.54
N GLY A 53 0.59 -2.88 -6.57
CA GLY A 53 0.70 -3.81 -7.69
C GLY A 53 -0.17 -3.40 -8.89
N GLU A 54 -0.16 -4.21 -9.94
CA GLU A 54 -1.08 -4.03 -11.07
C GLU A 54 -2.48 -4.56 -10.73
N LEU A 55 -3.49 -4.13 -11.50
CA LEU A 55 -4.84 -4.66 -11.35
C LEU A 55 -4.90 -6.06 -11.97
N ASP A 56 -5.24 -7.05 -11.15
CA ASP A 56 -5.43 -8.44 -11.56
C ASP A 56 -6.86 -8.92 -11.21
N SER A 57 -7.18 -10.16 -11.52
CA SER A 57 -8.50 -10.74 -11.34
C SER A 57 -8.43 -12.08 -10.59
N VAL A 58 -9.39 -12.33 -9.71
CA VAL A 58 -9.48 -13.56 -8.92
C VAL A 58 -10.93 -14.03 -8.83
N VAL A 59 -11.13 -15.34 -8.78
CA VAL A 59 -12.47 -15.92 -8.59
C VAL A 59 -12.78 -16.02 -7.09
N ASP A 60 -13.89 -15.42 -6.66
CA ASP A 60 -14.37 -15.49 -5.28
C ASP A 60 -15.07 -16.82 -4.96
N SER A 61 -15.46 -17.04 -3.70
CA SER A 61 -16.17 -18.26 -3.29
C SER A 61 -17.58 -18.40 -3.87
N LYS A 62 -18.11 -17.36 -4.51
CA LYS A 62 -19.38 -17.38 -5.26
C LYS A 62 -19.15 -17.58 -6.77
N ASN A 63 -17.94 -17.97 -7.16
CA ASN A 63 -17.53 -18.18 -8.55
C ASN A 63 -17.63 -16.91 -9.42
N ARG A 64 -17.46 -15.73 -8.82
CA ARG A 64 -17.48 -14.44 -9.53
C ARG A 64 -16.08 -13.91 -9.69
N ASN A 65 -15.80 -13.32 -10.85
CA ASN A 65 -14.53 -12.64 -11.08
C ASN A 65 -14.52 -11.29 -10.34
N GLN A 66 -13.49 -11.04 -9.55
CA GLN A 66 -13.34 -9.86 -8.72
C GLN A 66 -11.94 -9.25 -8.90
N PRO A 67 -11.80 -7.93 -8.84
CA PRO A 67 -10.48 -7.29 -8.88
C PRO A 67 -9.63 -7.70 -7.67
N LYS A 68 -8.34 -7.93 -7.93
CA LYS A 68 -7.31 -8.23 -6.94
C LYS A 68 -6.13 -7.28 -7.15
N ILE A 69 -5.56 -6.78 -6.05
CA ILE A 69 -4.35 -5.94 -6.07
C ILE A 69 -3.42 -6.38 -4.94
N GLU A 70 -2.14 -6.55 -5.25
CA GLU A 70 -1.08 -6.74 -4.28
C GLU A 70 -0.60 -5.40 -3.73
N VAL A 71 -0.42 -5.31 -2.41
CA VAL A 71 0.10 -4.12 -1.73
C VAL A 71 1.32 -4.53 -0.95
N LEU A 72 2.49 -4.02 -1.32
CA LEU A 72 3.75 -4.34 -0.65
C LEU A 72 4.12 -3.27 0.38
N VAL A 73 4.49 -3.72 1.57
CA VAL A 73 5.06 -2.88 2.64
C VAL A 73 6.40 -3.42 3.13
N ASN A 74 7.10 -2.64 3.96
CA ASN A 74 8.28 -3.13 4.66
C ASN A 74 7.93 -4.19 5.72
N SER A 75 8.73 -5.26 5.85
CA SER A 75 8.53 -6.36 6.81
C SER A 75 8.56 -5.92 8.28
N VAL A 76 9.44 -4.99 8.65
CA VAL A 76 9.53 -4.47 10.03
C VAL A 76 8.27 -3.66 10.36
N PHE A 77 7.84 -2.79 9.44
CA PHE A 77 6.60 -2.06 9.58
C PHE A 77 5.39 -2.99 9.71
N TYR A 78 5.27 -4.00 8.83
CA TYR A 78 4.19 -4.98 8.90
C TYR A 78 4.17 -5.68 10.25
N GLY A 79 5.30 -6.21 10.71
CA GLY A 79 5.39 -6.96 11.96
C GLY A 79 5.04 -6.11 13.19
N LYS A 80 5.46 -4.84 13.22
CA LYS A 80 5.21 -3.95 14.36
C LYS A 80 3.82 -3.33 14.35
N ARG A 81 3.29 -2.96 13.18
CA ARG A 81 2.14 -2.04 13.07
C ARG A 81 0.89 -2.68 12.44
N LEU A 82 1.04 -3.75 11.66
CA LEU A 82 -0.11 -4.38 10.98
C LEU A 82 -0.38 -5.82 11.45
N ALA A 83 0.63 -6.58 11.84
CA ALA A 83 0.50 -7.95 12.29
C ALA A 83 -0.19 -8.11 13.67
N PRO A 84 0.05 -7.25 14.67
CA PRO A 84 -0.49 -7.46 16.02
C PRO A 84 -2.03 -7.58 16.03
N PRO A 85 -2.63 -8.40 16.91
CA PRO A 85 -4.08 -8.56 17.00
C PRO A 85 -4.81 -7.24 17.29
N GLU A 86 -4.25 -6.43 18.20
CA GLU A 86 -4.84 -5.19 18.70
C GLU A 86 -4.63 -3.98 17.78
N ALA A 87 -3.89 -4.14 16.66
CA ALA A 87 -3.52 -3.03 15.78
C ALA A 87 -4.67 -2.52 14.88
N ASN A 88 -5.88 -2.41 15.42
CA ASN A 88 -7.08 -2.10 14.65
C ASN A 88 -7.08 -0.66 14.13
N PHE A 89 -6.62 0.30 14.94
CA PHE A 89 -6.55 1.70 14.55
C PHE A 89 -5.49 1.89 13.45
N PHE A 90 -4.30 1.31 13.62
CA PHE A 90 -3.24 1.39 12.62
C PHE A 90 -3.64 0.72 11.31
N ARG A 91 -4.35 -0.43 11.38
CA ARG A 91 -4.89 -1.09 10.18
C ARG A 91 -5.92 -0.22 9.48
N HIS A 92 -6.80 0.45 10.21
CA HIS A 92 -7.78 1.36 9.61
C HIS A 92 -7.09 2.55 8.92
N PHE A 93 -6.16 3.21 9.60
CA PHE A 93 -5.33 4.26 9.01
C PHE A 93 -4.59 3.77 7.75
N PHE A 94 -3.98 2.59 7.82
CA PHE A 94 -3.32 1.98 6.66
C PHE A 94 -4.30 1.71 5.51
N CYS A 95 -5.54 1.31 5.79
CA CYS A 95 -6.56 1.16 4.74
C CYS A 95 -6.87 2.48 4.06
N MET A 96 -6.94 3.59 4.79
CA MET A 96 -7.12 4.93 4.19
C MET A 96 -5.97 5.26 3.23
N VAL A 97 -4.72 5.13 3.69
CA VAL A 97 -3.52 5.38 2.87
C VAL A 97 -3.50 4.52 1.60
N VAL A 98 -3.84 3.24 1.72
CA VAL A 98 -3.84 2.32 0.58
C VAL A 98 -5.00 2.59 -0.38
N CYS A 99 -6.19 2.95 0.12
CA CYS A 99 -7.32 3.33 -0.73
C CYS A 99 -6.97 4.55 -1.58
N ASP A 100 -6.37 5.58 -0.98
CA ASP A 100 -5.93 6.78 -1.69
C ASP A 100 -4.87 6.44 -2.77
N ALA A 101 -3.89 5.61 -2.42
CA ALA A 101 -2.84 5.19 -3.36
C ALA A 101 -3.38 4.32 -4.53
N ILE A 102 -4.42 3.51 -4.28
CA ILE A 102 -5.09 2.72 -5.31
C ILE A 102 -5.95 3.62 -6.21
N GLU A 103 -6.66 4.60 -5.64
CA GLU A 103 -7.43 5.57 -6.44
C GLU A 103 -6.50 6.38 -7.34
N GLU A 104 -5.32 6.79 -6.85
CA GLU A 104 -4.31 7.48 -7.65
C GLU A 104 -3.77 6.60 -8.79
N LYS A 105 -3.35 5.36 -8.49
CA LYS A 105 -2.69 4.49 -9.47
C LYS A 105 -3.68 3.90 -10.49
N HIS A 106 -4.84 3.44 -10.04
CA HIS A 106 -5.77 2.62 -10.80
C HIS A 106 -7.10 3.30 -11.11
N HIS A 107 -7.34 4.51 -10.58
CA HIS A 107 -8.63 5.21 -10.66
C HIS A 107 -9.80 4.37 -10.11
N LEU A 108 -9.50 3.51 -9.14
CA LEU A 108 -10.46 2.66 -8.46
C LEU A 108 -10.73 3.22 -7.06
N LYS A 109 -11.91 3.81 -6.88
CA LYS A 109 -12.32 4.37 -5.58
C LYS A 109 -12.79 3.27 -4.65
N LEU A 110 -12.10 3.10 -3.53
CA LEU A 110 -12.42 2.15 -2.47
C LEU A 110 -12.89 2.90 -1.21
N ASP A 111 -13.76 2.27 -0.42
CA ASP A 111 -14.25 2.82 0.84
C ASP A 111 -13.43 2.24 2.01
N PRO A 112 -12.55 3.02 2.67
CA PRO A 112 -11.71 2.52 3.75
C PRO A 112 -12.53 2.08 4.98
N ASN A 113 -13.76 2.57 5.14
CA ASN A 113 -14.65 2.15 6.24
C ASN A 113 -15.29 0.78 6.01
N LYS A 114 -15.21 0.25 4.78
CA LYS A 114 -15.73 -1.07 4.40
C LYS A 114 -14.64 -2.12 4.25
N CYS A 115 -13.40 -1.80 4.61
CA CYS A 115 -12.31 -2.77 4.57
C CYS A 115 -12.49 -3.84 5.65
N ILE A 116 -12.46 -5.12 5.26
CA ILE A 116 -12.64 -6.26 6.16
C ILE A 116 -11.47 -7.22 5.99
N LYS A 117 -10.75 -7.50 7.08
CA LYS A 117 -9.73 -8.55 7.12
C LYS A 117 -10.38 -9.93 7.04
N LEU A 118 -9.98 -10.73 6.05
CA LEU A 118 -10.40 -12.12 5.96
C LEU A 118 -9.81 -12.94 7.12
N LYS A 119 -10.64 -13.73 7.80
CA LYS A 119 -10.22 -14.54 8.96
C LYS A 119 -9.65 -15.90 8.58
N ASN A 120 -10.19 -16.51 7.52
CA ASN A 120 -9.88 -17.89 7.11
C ASN A 120 -9.00 -17.95 5.86
N ARG A 121 -8.42 -16.82 5.45
CA ARG A 121 -7.62 -16.70 4.23
C ARG A 121 -6.66 -15.53 4.34
N THR A 122 -5.39 -15.77 4.04
CA THR A 122 -4.32 -14.76 4.06
C THR A 122 -4.04 -14.18 2.69
N VAL A 123 -4.22 -14.97 1.62
CA VAL A 123 -3.93 -14.58 0.23
C VAL A 123 -5.10 -15.00 -0.66
N MET A 124 -5.51 -14.11 -1.57
CA MET A 124 -6.43 -14.38 -2.66
C MET A 124 -5.65 -14.67 -3.94
N GLY A 125 -5.85 -15.84 -4.55
CA GLY A 125 -5.16 -16.25 -5.78
C GLY A 125 -3.66 -16.50 -5.58
N SER A 126 -2.89 -16.36 -6.65
CA SER A 126 -1.42 -16.26 -6.62
C SER A 126 -0.97 -14.85 -6.25
N ILE A 127 0.23 -14.75 -5.67
CA ILE A 127 0.91 -13.46 -5.49
C ILE A 127 1.70 -13.17 -6.77
N GLU A 128 1.37 -12.06 -7.42
CA GLU A 128 2.09 -11.61 -8.59
C GLU A 128 3.40 -10.89 -8.20
N PRO A 129 4.50 -11.09 -8.97
CA PRO A 129 5.78 -10.46 -8.67
C PRO A 129 5.69 -8.94 -8.85
N MET A 130 5.99 -8.18 -7.79
CA MET A 130 6.07 -6.72 -7.85
C MET A 130 7.50 -6.23 -8.10
N ARG A 131 7.64 -5.30 -9.05
CA ARG A 131 8.91 -4.63 -9.31
C ARG A 131 9.12 -3.48 -8.32
N ILE A 132 10.12 -3.63 -7.45
CA ILE A 132 10.52 -2.55 -6.52
C ILE A 132 11.48 -1.61 -7.24
N THR A 133 11.00 -0.43 -7.63
CA THR A 133 11.87 0.67 -8.08
C THR A 133 12.39 1.42 -6.88
N LYS A 134 13.65 1.17 -6.51
CA LYS A 134 14.37 2.05 -5.58
C LYS A 134 14.58 3.39 -6.30
N ARG A 135 13.84 4.44 -5.94
CA ARG A 135 14.28 5.79 -6.27
C ARG A 135 15.60 5.98 -5.54
N PRO A 136 16.70 6.37 -6.23
CA PRO A 136 17.91 6.70 -5.51
C PRO A 136 17.56 7.78 -4.49
N VAL A 137 17.87 7.53 -3.21
CA VAL A 137 17.99 8.60 -2.23
C VAL A 137 18.91 9.60 -2.92
N ALA A 138 18.42 10.80 -3.20
CA ALA A 138 19.19 11.79 -3.96
C ALA A 138 20.62 11.78 -3.39
N PRO A 139 21.67 11.57 -4.21
CA PRO A 139 23.01 11.68 -3.69
C PRO A 139 23.09 13.08 -3.09
N VAL A 140 23.43 13.17 -1.80
CA VAL A 140 23.86 14.43 -1.22
C VAL A 140 25.12 14.80 -1.99
N ILE A 141 24.96 15.57 -3.07
CA ILE A 141 26.07 16.16 -3.78
C ILE A 141 26.61 17.22 -2.81
N GLN A 142 27.56 16.83 -1.97
CA GLN A 142 28.53 17.78 -1.47
C GLN A 142 29.23 18.34 -2.72
N LYS A 143 29.01 19.63 -3.00
CA LYS A 143 29.68 20.35 -4.08
C LYS A 143 31.18 20.29 -3.85
N SER A 144 31.85 19.32 -4.45
CA SER A 144 33.27 19.37 -4.73
C SER A 144 33.46 19.12 -6.23
N HIS A 145 33.54 20.23 -6.97
CA HIS A 145 34.13 20.34 -8.31
C HIS A 145 33.67 19.30 -9.36
N LEU A 146 32.46 19.50 -9.92
CA LEU A 146 32.13 18.92 -11.23
C LEU A 146 32.77 19.78 -12.33
N HIS A 147 33.84 19.28 -12.95
CA HIS A 147 34.23 19.69 -14.29
C HIS A 147 33.22 19.12 -15.29
N LEU A 148 32.44 19.99 -15.92
CA LEU A 148 31.61 19.64 -17.08
C LEU A 148 32.53 19.50 -18.30
N VAL A 149 32.61 18.30 -18.87
CA VAL A 149 33.15 18.10 -20.22
C VAL A 149 31.99 17.61 -21.09
N THR A 150 31.68 18.39 -22.13
CA THR A 150 30.69 18.02 -23.15
C THR A 150 31.45 17.43 -24.32
N PHE A 151 31.13 16.20 -24.73
CA PHE A 151 31.64 15.63 -25.97
C PHE A 151 30.67 15.93 -27.12
N ARG A 152 31.26 16.25 -28.27
CA ARG A 152 30.58 16.52 -29.54
C ARG A 152 30.50 15.25 -30.38
#